data_AF-A0A423LNG9-F1
#
_entry.id   AF-A0A423LNG9-F1
#
_cell.length_a   1.000
_cell.length_b   1.000
_cell.length_c   1.000
_cell.angle_alpha   90.00
_cell.angle_beta   90.00
_cell.angle_gamma   90.00
#
_symmetry.space_group_name_H-M   'P 1'
#
loop_
_entity.id
_entity.type
_entity.pdbx_description
1 polymer ?
#
loop_
_entity_poly.entity_id
_entity_poly.type
_entity_poly.pdbx_seq_one_letter_code
_entity_poly.pdbx_strand_id
1 'polypeptide(L)'
;MSSIPPEPGYGVASTTSSATQTGAQVAADLTDRYNDVRTHCGSASMPAFLCRGVLLRSTVPSTAYKAWNPSPHSQTSGGVSFSFLGKDAKFTGLVFGQKNGYIFFPVLSRPVDTRQIEILCSYPLDGATQLREAPGCGPHPYSPDRSRRCQTIGITTAEGWIANRRTNTWNLCGFDVRDSMDNLGADSFYQTIRAHQLGGFFAGAHDYIELILATWPQNIPKELPIQAFFYLQGGLAGAQFDQKDFFDSTGGKVVPIIKIVLPTSLSTDAQFIYSAADQVK
;
A
#
# COMPACT_ATOMS: atom_id res chain seq x y z
N MET A 1 22.30 -15.49 -59.08
CA MET A 1 22.61 -14.24 -58.35
C MET A 1 21.30 -13.71 -57.79
N SER A 2 21.06 -13.92 -56.50
CA SER A 2 19.91 -13.37 -55.79
C SER A 2 20.41 -12.87 -54.45
N SER A 3 20.35 -11.56 -54.28
CA SER A 3 20.79 -10.79 -53.12
C SER A 3 19.70 -10.76 -52.05
N ILE A 4 20.07 -11.12 -50.83
CA ILE A 4 19.23 -11.07 -49.62
C ILE A 4 19.38 -9.66 -48.99
N PRO A 5 18.29 -8.97 -48.59
CA PRO A 5 18.38 -7.70 -47.89
C PRO A 5 18.68 -7.90 -46.38
N PRO A 6 19.35 -6.94 -45.71
CA PRO A 6 19.77 -7.08 -44.32
C PRO A 6 18.61 -6.86 -43.34
N GLU A 7 18.58 -7.63 -42.26
CA GLU A 7 17.61 -7.46 -41.16
C GLU A 7 17.86 -6.16 -40.35
N PRO A 8 16.80 -5.53 -39.83
CA PRO A 8 16.92 -4.37 -38.96
C PRO A 8 17.43 -4.78 -37.57
N GLY A 9 18.54 -4.15 -37.17
CA GLY A 9 19.16 -4.35 -35.86
C GLY A 9 18.21 -3.99 -34.72
N TYR A 10 18.00 -4.97 -33.83
CA TYR A 10 17.34 -4.77 -32.55
C TYR A 10 18.18 -3.81 -31.69
N GLY A 11 17.62 -2.64 -31.43
CA GLY A 11 18.17 -1.66 -30.50
C GLY A 11 18.33 -2.28 -29.10
N VAL A 12 19.53 -2.16 -28.56
CA VAL A 12 19.87 -2.57 -27.20
C VAL A 12 19.03 -1.72 -26.24
N ALA A 13 18.05 -2.33 -25.58
CA ALA A 13 17.33 -1.71 -24.49
C ALA A 13 18.35 -1.31 -23.41
N SER A 14 18.48 -0.01 -23.15
CA SER A 14 19.35 0.51 -22.09
C SER A 14 18.87 -0.04 -20.76
N THR A 15 19.70 -0.89 -20.15
CA THR A 15 19.59 -1.27 -18.75
C THR A 15 19.87 -0.05 -17.89
N THR A 16 18.81 0.68 -17.50
CA THR A 16 18.91 1.62 -16.38
C THR A 16 19.25 0.82 -15.13
N SER A 17 20.52 0.81 -14.77
CA SER A 17 20.98 0.49 -13.43
C SER A 17 20.14 1.32 -12.46
N SER A 18 19.35 0.66 -11.60
CA SER A 18 18.56 1.33 -10.58
C SER A 18 19.52 1.99 -9.59
N ALA A 19 19.86 3.25 -9.83
CA ALA A 19 20.58 4.05 -8.86
C ALA A 19 19.77 4.07 -7.55
N THR A 20 20.44 3.78 -6.43
CA THR A 20 19.83 3.90 -5.09
C THR A 20 19.28 5.32 -4.95
N GLN A 21 17.96 5.46 -4.77
CA GLN A 21 17.33 6.76 -4.57
C GLN A 21 17.87 7.39 -3.28
N THR A 22 18.32 8.63 -3.35
CA THR A 22 18.64 9.42 -2.15
C THR A 22 17.36 9.67 -1.34
N GLY A 23 17.48 9.90 -0.03
CA GLY A 23 16.31 10.18 0.79
C GLY A 23 15.50 11.41 0.34
N ALA A 24 16.16 12.44 -0.20
CA ALA A 24 15.49 13.59 -0.81
C ALA A 24 14.70 13.23 -2.07
N GLN A 25 15.23 12.35 -2.92
CA GLN A 25 14.50 11.83 -4.09
C GLN A 25 13.30 10.96 -3.66
N VAL A 26 13.44 10.16 -2.60
CA VAL A 26 12.32 9.39 -2.06
C VAL A 26 11.21 10.30 -1.53
N ALA A 27 11.55 11.37 -0.81
CA ALA A 27 10.57 12.36 -0.34
C ALA A 27 9.82 13.06 -1.49
N ALA A 28 10.54 13.42 -2.55
CA ALA A 28 9.94 14.00 -3.75
C ALA A 28 9.01 13.00 -4.46
N ASP A 29 9.46 11.76 -4.69
CA ASP A 29 8.66 10.70 -5.30
C ASP A 29 7.37 10.39 -4.52
N LEU A 30 7.44 10.35 -3.18
CA LEU A 30 6.27 10.19 -2.32
C LEU A 30 5.30 11.37 -2.46
N THR A 31 5.82 12.59 -2.57
CA THR A 31 5.01 13.81 -2.76
C THR A 31 4.31 13.80 -4.11
N ASP A 32 5.00 13.42 -5.18
CA ASP A 32 4.43 13.34 -6.53
C ASP A 32 3.34 12.27 -6.59
N ARG A 33 3.59 11.07 -6.05
CA ARG A 33 2.60 9.98 -6.02
C ARG A 33 1.41 10.28 -5.12
N TYR A 34 1.61 11.02 -4.03
CA TYR A 34 0.52 11.47 -3.18
C TYR A 34 -0.40 12.46 -3.93
N ASN A 35 0.17 13.39 -4.69
CA ASN A 35 -0.57 14.43 -5.41
C ASN A 35 -1.22 13.94 -6.71
N ASP A 36 -0.77 12.82 -7.25
CA ASP A 36 -1.39 12.18 -8.40
C ASP A 36 -2.79 11.63 -8.05
N VAL A 37 -3.80 12.02 -8.83
CA VAL A 37 -5.21 11.62 -8.67
C VAL A 37 -5.76 10.85 -9.87
N ARG A 38 -4.88 10.35 -10.75
CA ARG A 38 -5.30 9.48 -11.86
C ARG A 38 -6.04 8.25 -11.34
N THR A 39 -7.11 7.85 -12.01
CA THR A 39 -7.96 6.73 -11.57
C THR A 39 -7.36 5.36 -11.90
N HIS A 40 -6.39 5.31 -12.81
CA HIS A 40 -5.67 4.10 -13.22
C HIS A 40 -4.29 4.42 -13.79
N CYS A 41 -3.43 3.42 -13.90
CA CYS A 41 -2.04 3.56 -14.34
C CYS A 41 -1.84 3.32 -15.85
N GLY A 42 -2.78 3.80 -16.67
CA GLY A 42 -2.70 3.74 -18.14
C GLY A 42 -3.76 2.86 -18.83
N SER A 43 -4.33 1.86 -18.14
CA SER A 43 -5.44 1.03 -18.65
C SER A 43 -6.46 0.67 -17.57
N ALA A 44 -7.62 0.16 -17.97
CA ALA A 44 -8.65 -0.34 -17.04
C ALA A 44 -8.21 -1.59 -16.24
N SER A 45 -7.19 -2.30 -16.72
CA SER A 45 -6.55 -3.42 -16.02
C SER A 45 -5.44 -2.99 -15.06
N MET A 46 -5.17 -1.69 -14.92
CA MET A 46 -4.08 -1.18 -14.08
C MET A 46 -4.60 -0.27 -12.97
N PRO A 47 -5.02 -0.82 -11.81
CA PRO A 47 -5.44 -0.03 -10.66
C PRO A 47 -4.43 1.04 -10.24
N ALA A 48 -4.92 2.18 -9.75
CA ALA A 48 -4.08 3.34 -9.44
C ALA A 48 -2.95 3.06 -8.42
N PHE A 49 -3.13 2.11 -7.47
CA PHE A 49 -2.09 1.73 -6.53
C PHE A 49 -0.82 1.16 -7.18
N LEU A 50 -0.88 0.79 -8.47
CA LEU A 50 0.26 0.26 -9.21
C LEU A 50 1.32 1.34 -9.51
N CYS A 51 0.94 2.62 -9.54
CA CYS A 51 1.84 3.74 -9.91
C CYS A 51 1.73 4.96 -9.00
N ARG A 52 0.67 5.09 -8.20
CA ARG A 52 0.45 6.28 -7.36
C ARG A 52 -0.05 5.94 -5.96
N GLY A 53 -0.15 6.99 -5.14
CA GLY A 53 -0.40 6.89 -3.71
C GLY A 53 0.78 6.30 -2.95
N VAL A 54 0.64 6.32 -1.62
CA VAL A 54 1.63 5.82 -0.68
C VAL A 54 1.07 4.58 0.02
N LEU A 55 1.71 3.44 -0.25
CA LEU A 55 1.41 2.14 0.37
C LEU A 55 2.23 1.99 1.63
N LEU A 56 1.62 2.21 2.79
CA LEU A 56 2.31 2.24 4.07
C LEU A 56 1.76 1.20 5.03
N ARG A 57 2.64 0.56 5.79
CA ARG A 57 2.27 -0.33 6.88
C ARG A 57 2.91 0.16 8.15
N SER A 58 2.09 0.45 9.14
CA SER A 58 2.56 0.75 10.48
C SER A 58 2.99 -0.53 11.20
N THR A 59 4.03 -0.41 12.04
CA THR A 59 4.64 -1.53 12.76
C THR A 59 4.94 -1.12 14.20
N VAL A 60 5.32 -2.10 15.01
CA VAL A 60 5.90 -1.87 16.33
C VAL A 60 7.32 -2.45 16.29
N PRO A 61 8.36 -1.67 16.60
CA PRO A 61 9.73 -2.16 16.61
C PRO A 61 9.91 -3.21 17.71
N SER A 62 10.69 -4.24 17.44
CA SER A 62 10.95 -5.32 18.41
C SER A 62 12.27 -6.01 18.13
N THR A 63 12.89 -6.55 19.19
CA THR A 63 14.01 -7.48 19.07
C THR A 63 13.56 -8.93 18.86
N ALA A 64 12.27 -9.24 19.08
CA ALA A 64 11.72 -10.59 18.99
C ALA A 64 11.30 -10.98 17.56
N TYR A 65 11.08 -10.01 16.67
CA TYR A 65 10.66 -10.21 15.29
C TYR A 65 11.14 -9.05 14.42
N LYS A 66 11.11 -9.23 13.10
CA LYS A 66 11.43 -8.16 12.14
C LYS A 66 10.18 -7.39 11.75
N ALA A 67 10.25 -6.06 11.71
CA ALA A 67 9.10 -5.21 11.39
C ALA A 67 8.45 -5.52 10.02
N TRP A 68 9.24 -5.98 9.05
CA TRP A 68 8.80 -6.35 7.71
C TRP A 68 8.37 -7.81 7.55
N ASN A 69 8.42 -8.62 8.62
CA ASN A 69 7.92 -9.98 8.57
C ASN A 69 6.40 -10.00 8.77
N PRO A 70 5.65 -10.86 8.05
CA PRO A 70 4.24 -11.06 8.31
C PRO A 70 4.01 -11.57 9.74
N SER A 71 2.96 -11.09 10.40
CA SER A 71 2.58 -11.54 11.74
C SER A 71 2.15 -13.03 11.72
N PRO A 72 2.05 -13.71 12.87
CA PRO A 72 1.49 -15.07 12.92
C PRO A 72 0.12 -15.17 12.25
N HIS A 73 -0.74 -14.18 12.46
CA HIS A 73 -2.04 -14.11 11.78
C HIS A 73 -1.90 -13.96 10.26
N SER A 74 -1.00 -13.09 9.78
CA SER A 74 -0.78 -12.93 8.34
C SER A 74 -0.15 -14.15 7.66
N GLN A 75 0.59 -14.97 8.41
CA GLN A 75 1.10 -16.25 7.91
C GLN A 75 -0.02 -17.27 7.76
N THR A 76 -0.98 -17.31 8.69
CA THR A 76 -2.09 -18.27 8.65
C THR A 76 -3.21 -17.84 7.70
N SER A 77 -3.55 -16.55 7.65
CA SER A 77 -4.60 -16.04 6.77
C SER A 77 -4.11 -15.91 5.32
N GLY A 78 -2.83 -15.63 5.11
CA GLY A 78 -2.29 -15.32 3.78
C GLY A 78 -2.44 -13.85 3.37
N GLY A 79 -2.86 -12.96 4.28
CA GLY A 79 -3.03 -11.53 4.02
C GLY A 79 -2.24 -10.63 4.97
N VAL A 80 -1.68 -9.54 4.44
CA VAL A 80 -0.97 -8.49 5.19
C VAL A 80 -1.63 -7.15 4.93
N SER A 81 -2.04 -6.47 6.00
CA SER A 81 -2.72 -5.17 5.93
C SER A 81 -1.74 -4.01 5.69
N PHE A 82 -2.12 -3.12 4.77
CA PHE A 82 -1.48 -1.84 4.46
C PHE A 82 -2.54 -0.75 4.40
N SER A 83 -2.13 0.49 4.67
CA SER A 83 -2.93 1.67 4.38
C SER A 83 -2.55 2.27 3.03
N PHE A 84 -3.53 2.83 2.33
CA PHE A 84 -3.32 3.65 1.14
C PHE A 84 -3.55 5.13 1.48
N LEU A 85 -2.53 5.96 1.26
CA LEU A 85 -2.61 7.42 1.43
C LEU A 85 -2.47 8.12 0.07
N GLY A 86 -3.46 8.94 -0.27
CA GLY A 86 -3.43 9.80 -1.46
C GLY A 86 -4.10 11.15 -1.19
N LYS A 87 -3.92 12.13 -2.07
CA LYS A 87 -4.59 13.44 -1.98
C LYS A 87 -6.11 13.33 -2.00
N ASP A 88 -6.63 12.29 -2.65
CA ASP A 88 -8.03 11.92 -2.76
C ASP A 88 -8.47 10.84 -1.74
N ALA A 89 -7.57 10.36 -0.90
CA ALA A 89 -7.79 9.33 0.12
C ALA A 89 -6.98 9.65 1.39
N LYS A 90 -7.39 10.71 2.09
CA LYS A 90 -6.68 11.27 3.24
C LYS A 90 -7.17 10.64 4.55
N PHE A 91 -6.27 10.51 5.52
CA PHE A 91 -6.63 10.15 6.90
C PHE A 91 -5.70 10.85 7.91
N THR A 92 -6.14 10.96 9.17
CA THR A 92 -5.43 11.72 10.21
C THR A 92 -4.56 10.86 11.14
N GLY A 93 -4.68 9.53 11.10
CA GLY A 93 -3.96 8.63 12.00
C GLY A 93 -3.82 7.21 11.50
N LEU A 94 -2.94 6.45 12.16
CA LEU A 94 -2.67 5.05 11.88
C LEU A 94 -3.37 4.14 12.89
N VAL A 95 -3.55 2.87 12.51
CA VAL A 95 -4.13 1.84 13.36
C VAL A 95 -3.46 1.78 14.74
N PHE A 96 -4.28 1.64 15.79
CA PHE A 96 -3.85 1.58 17.19
C PHE A 96 -2.96 2.75 17.66
N GLY A 97 -3.00 3.89 16.97
CA GLY A 97 -2.18 5.05 17.31
C GLY A 97 -0.68 4.84 17.05
N GLN A 98 -0.30 3.83 16.26
CA GLN A 98 1.09 3.57 15.87
C GLN A 98 1.70 4.80 15.17
N LYS A 99 3.02 4.96 15.29
CA LYS A 99 3.73 6.17 14.87
C LYS A 99 4.89 5.92 13.91
N ASN A 100 5.15 4.68 13.51
CA ASN A 100 6.21 4.35 12.56
C ASN A 100 5.86 3.11 11.77
N GLY A 101 6.65 2.86 10.73
CA GLY A 101 6.48 1.71 9.87
C GLY A 101 7.36 1.81 8.63
N TYR A 102 6.91 1.18 7.55
CA TYR A 102 7.59 1.22 6.26
C TYR A 102 6.63 1.44 5.10
N ILE A 103 7.19 1.91 4.00
CA ILE A 103 6.52 2.22 2.74
C ILE A 103 7.05 1.26 1.68
N PHE A 104 6.14 0.65 0.91
CA PHE A 104 6.52 -0.07 -0.30
C PHE A 104 6.62 0.86 -1.51
N PHE A 105 7.53 0.53 -2.42
CA PHE A 105 7.47 1.04 -3.79
C PHE A 105 6.09 0.73 -4.40
N PRO A 106 5.55 1.59 -5.27
CA PRO A 106 4.40 1.20 -6.07
C PRO A 106 4.82 0.08 -7.02
N VAL A 107 3.89 -0.78 -7.38
CA VAL A 107 4.18 -2.06 -8.04
C VAL A 107 4.98 -1.88 -9.35
N LEU A 108 4.68 -0.86 -10.15
CA LEU A 108 5.31 -0.61 -11.46
C LEU A 108 6.68 0.07 -11.38
N SER A 109 7.09 0.58 -10.21
CA SER A 109 8.43 1.15 -10.01
C SER A 109 9.25 0.43 -8.95
N ARG A 110 8.83 -0.78 -8.53
CA ARG A 110 9.63 -1.62 -7.64
C ARG A 110 11.00 -1.94 -8.27
N PRO A 111 12.07 -2.06 -7.47
CA PRO A 111 13.35 -2.58 -7.96
C PRO A 111 13.17 -3.98 -8.56
N VAL A 112 13.85 -4.25 -9.67
CA VAL A 112 13.68 -5.49 -10.47
C VAL A 112 13.86 -6.76 -9.63
N ASP A 113 14.81 -6.75 -8.69
CA ASP A 113 15.16 -7.90 -7.84
C ASP A 113 14.26 -8.06 -6.60
N THR A 114 13.20 -7.25 -6.47
CA THR A 114 12.24 -7.37 -5.37
C THR A 114 10.97 -8.09 -5.82
N ARG A 115 10.22 -8.64 -4.88
CA ARG A 115 8.97 -9.34 -5.15
C ARG A 115 7.89 -8.37 -5.60
N GLN A 116 7.10 -8.81 -6.57
CA GLN A 116 5.78 -8.24 -6.83
C GLN A 116 4.78 -8.86 -5.86
N ILE A 117 4.35 -8.10 -4.87
CA ILE A 117 3.36 -8.55 -3.89
C ILE A 117 1.98 -8.12 -4.38
N GLU A 118 1.09 -9.08 -4.62
CA GLU A 118 -0.26 -8.82 -5.11
C GLU A 118 -1.12 -8.11 -4.05
N ILE A 119 -1.95 -7.16 -4.47
CA ILE A 119 -3.00 -6.57 -3.64
C ILE A 119 -4.31 -7.31 -3.95
N LEU A 120 -4.90 -7.94 -2.93
CA LEU A 120 -5.97 -8.92 -3.04
C LEU A 120 -7.37 -8.32 -2.91
N CYS A 121 -7.50 -7.29 -2.07
CA CYS A 121 -8.74 -6.53 -1.90
C CYS A 121 -8.46 -5.17 -1.27
N SER A 122 -9.46 -4.29 -1.35
CA SER A 122 -9.41 -2.93 -0.87
C SER A 122 -10.69 -2.56 -0.14
N TYR A 123 -10.57 -2.00 1.07
CA TYR A 123 -11.68 -1.52 1.90
C TYR A 123 -11.64 0.01 2.01
N PRO A 124 -12.79 0.70 1.92
CA PRO A 124 -12.86 2.17 2.05
C PRO A 124 -12.46 2.73 3.42
N LEU A 125 -12.36 1.89 4.44
CA LEU A 125 -11.89 2.17 5.79
C LEU A 125 -11.34 0.85 6.37
N ASP A 126 -10.96 0.80 7.65
CA ASP A 126 -10.60 -0.45 8.35
C ASP A 126 -11.66 -1.54 8.13
N GLY A 127 -11.22 -2.65 7.54
CA GLY A 127 -12.05 -3.79 7.20
C GLY A 127 -12.25 -4.75 8.38
N ALA A 128 -11.58 -4.58 9.52
CA ALA A 128 -11.52 -5.58 10.60
C ALA A 128 -11.01 -6.94 10.11
N THR A 129 -9.94 -6.90 9.31
CA THR A 129 -9.48 -8.03 8.47
C THR A 129 -8.96 -9.23 9.25
N GLN A 130 -8.62 -9.04 10.54
CA GLN A 130 -8.24 -10.12 11.45
C GLN A 130 -9.36 -11.15 11.70
N LEU A 131 -10.62 -10.74 11.61
CA LEU A 131 -11.79 -11.58 11.88
C LEU A 131 -12.42 -12.19 10.63
N ARG A 132 -11.88 -11.87 9.45
CA ARG A 132 -12.44 -12.29 8.17
C ARG A 132 -11.89 -13.62 7.72
N GLU A 133 -12.69 -14.30 6.90
CA GLU A 133 -12.21 -15.48 6.18
C GLU A 133 -10.97 -15.14 5.34
N ALA A 134 -10.04 -16.10 5.29
CA ALA A 134 -8.78 -15.98 4.59
C ALA A 134 -8.98 -15.52 3.13
N PRO A 135 -8.15 -14.59 2.61
CA PRO A 135 -6.97 -14.01 3.25
C PRO A 135 -7.23 -12.69 4.02
N GLY A 136 -8.46 -12.46 4.50
CA GLY A 136 -8.89 -11.16 5.01
C GLY A 136 -9.77 -10.39 4.02
N CYS A 137 -10.05 -10.99 2.86
CA CYS A 137 -10.92 -10.46 1.81
C CYS A 137 -12.31 -11.13 1.76
N GLY A 138 -12.55 -12.09 2.65
CA GLY A 138 -13.81 -12.82 2.76
C GLY A 138 -14.82 -12.17 3.70
N PRO A 139 -15.93 -12.86 3.95
CA PRO A 139 -16.96 -12.39 4.88
C PRO A 139 -16.42 -12.16 6.29
N HIS A 140 -16.99 -11.15 6.94
CA HIS A 140 -16.89 -10.91 8.37
C HIS A 140 -18.01 -11.69 9.10
N PRO A 141 -17.74 -12.33 10.26
CA PRO A 141 -18.70 -13.16 10.98
C PRO A 141 -19.95 -12.41 11.44
N TYR A 142 -19.86 -11.09 11.64
CA TYR A 142 -21.02 -10.26 12.01
C TYR A 142 -21.89 -9.82 10.82
N SER A 143 -21.48 -10.14 9.58
CA SER A 143 -22.29 -9.91 8.38
C SER A 143 -21.90 -10.87 7.24
N PRO A 144 -22.08 -12.18 7.41
CA PRO A 144 -21.52 -13.19 6.51
C PRO A 144 -22.03 -13.09 5.06
N ASP A 145 -23.22 -12.53 4.85
CA ASP A 145 -23.83 -12.42 3.53
C ASP A 145 -23.66 -11.06 2.86
N ARG A 146 -23.31 -10.01 3.62
CA ARG A 146 -23.23 -8.63 3.11
C ARG A 146 -21.84 -7.99 3.25
N SER A 147 -20.87 -8.74 3.77
CA SER A 147 -19.47 -8.31 3.91
C SER A 147 -18.47 -9.16 3.13
N ARG A 148 -18.94 -10.03 2.23
CA ARG A 148 -18.12 -10.78 1.26
C ARG A 148 -17.39 -9.82 0.32
N ARG A 149 -16.68 -10.32 -0.69
CA ARG A 149 -16.17 -9.47 -1.78
C ARG A 149 -17.32 -8.71 -2.44
N CYS A 150 -17.18 -7.40 -2.64
CA CYS A 150 -18.28 -6.55 -3.10
C CYS A 150 -18.95 -7.06 -4.39
N GLN A 151 -18.14 -7.47 -5.36
CA GLN A 151 -18.61 -7.97 -6.65
C GLN A 151 -19.46 -9.24 -6.51
N THR A 152 -19.19 -10.09 -5.51
CA THR A 152 -19.94 -11.34 -5.27
C THR A 152 -21.34 -11.12 -4.70
N ILE A 153 -21.62 -9.92 -4.19
CA ILE A 153 -22.92 -9.53 -3.63
C ILE A 153 -23.60 -8.43 -4.45
N GLY A 154 -23.14 -8.22 -5.68
CA GLY A 154 -23.71 -7.25 -6.62
C GLY A 154 -23.37 -5.78 -6.33
N ILE A 155 -22.34 -5.52 -5.52
CA ILE A 155 -21.89 -4.16 -5.23
C ILE A 155 -20.64 -3.87 -6.05
N THR A 156 -20.75 -2.91 -6.97
CA THR A 156 -19.64 -2.45 -7.82
C THR A 156 -19.46 -0.95 -7.76
N THR A 157 -20.25 -0.21 -6.99
CA THR A 157 -20.18 1.25 -6.91
C THR A 157 -19.99 1.72 -5.47
N ALA A 158 -19.38 2.89 -5.32
CA ALA A 158 -19.23 3.56 -4.05
C ALA A 158 -20.58 3.85 -3.36
N GLU A 159 -21.59 4.26 -4.13
CA GLU A 159 -22.94 4.49 -3.66
C GLU A 159 -23.57 3.21 -3.13
N GLY A 160 -23.41 2.10 -3.87
CA GLY A 160 -23.89 0.78 -3.44
C GLY A 160 -23.20 0.32 -2.15
N TRP A 161 -21.89 0.59 -2.03
CA TRP A 161 -21.13 0.30 -0.82
C TRP A 161 -21.64 1.09 0.39
N ILE A 162 -21.87 2.40 0.23
CA ILE A 162 -22.41 3.27 1.29
C ILE A 162 -23.82 2.82 1.68
N ALA A 163 -24.68 2.50 0.72
CA ALA A 163 -26.02 2.00 0.99
C ALA A 163 -25.98 0.69 1.79
N ASN A 164 -25.10 -0.24 1.42
CA ASN A 164 -24.92 -1.52 2.11
C ASN A 164 -24.49 -1.32 3.58
N ARG A 165 -23.50 -0.46 3.83
CA ARG A 165 -23.03 -0.14 5.19
C ARG A 165 -24.07 0.59 6.04
N ARG A 166 -24.93 1.41 5.44
CA ARG A 166 -26.01 2.10 6.18
C ARG A 166 -27.03 1.11 6.75
N THR A 167 -27.23 -0.04 6.12
CA THR A 167 -28.13 -1.09 6.64
C THR A 167 -27.55 -1.75 7.90
N ASN A 168 -26.23 -1.96 7.96
CA ASN A 168 -25.53 -2.49 9.11
C ASN A 168 -24.04 -2.12 8.99
N THR A 169 -23.45 -1.57 10.05
CA THR A 169 -22.06 -1.10 10.07
C THR A 169 -21.04 -2.20 9.75
N TRP A 170 -21.39 -3.48 9.96
CA TRP A 170 -20.58 -4.65 9.61
C TRP A 170 -20.70 -5.09 8.15
N ASN A 171 -21.59 -4.48 7.35
CA ASN A 171 -21.71 -4.71 5.91
C ASN A 171 -20.57 -4.05 5.14
N LEU A 172 -19.34 -4.42 5.49
CA LEU A 172 -18.11 -3.94 4.93
C LEU A 172 -17.63 -4.96 3.90
N CYS A 173 -18.08 -4.83 2.67
CA CYS A 173 -17.53 -5.64 1.58
C CYS A 173 -16.17 -5.06 1.15
N GLY A 174 -15.23 -5.93 0.80
CA GLY A 174 -13.95 -5.53 0.20
C GLY A 174 -14.05 -5.58 -1.32
N PHE A 175 -13.61 -4.54 -2.01
CA PHE A 175 -13.53 -4.56 -3.47
C PHE A 175 -12.40 -5.52 -3.88
N ASP A 176 -12.70 -6.47 -4.76
CA ASP A 176 -11.70 -7.30 -5.40
C ASP A 176 -10.86 -6.47 -6.38
N VAL A 177 -9.55 -6.51 -6.22
CA VAL A 177 -8.59 -5.74 -7.03
C VAL A 177 -7.42 -6.60 -7.52
N ARG A 178 -7.59 -7.93 -7.45
CA ARG A 178 -6.61 -8.90 -7.96
C ARG A 178 -6.41 -8.73 -9.45
N ASP A 179 -5.26 -9.20 -9.93
CA ASP A 179 -4.94 -9.19 -11.37
C ASP A 179 -6.00 -9.95 -12.19
N SER A 180 -6.61 -10.98 -11.61
CA SER A 180 -7.71 -11.74 -12.23
C SER A 180 -8.99 -10.94 -12.46
N MET A 181 -9.11 -9.73 -11.91
CA MET A 181 -10.22 -8.82 -12.23
C MET A 181 -10.04 -8.15 -13.60
N ASP A 182 -8.84 -8.20 -14.17
CA ASP A 182 -8.49 -7.60 -15.46
C ASP A 182 -9.09 -6.18 -15.59
N ASN A 183 -9.89 -5.91 -16.62
CA ASN A 183 -10.47 -4.60 -16.90
C ASN A 183 -11.41 -4.05 -15.82
N LEU A 184 -11.79 -4.86 -14.81
CA LEU A 184 -12.57 -4.41 -13.67
C LEU A 184 -11.70 -3.97 -12.49
N GLY A 185 -10.40 -4.29 -12.48
CA GLY A 185 -9.51 -4.04 -11.35
C GLY A 185 -9.39 -2.54 -11.05
N ALA A 186 -9.18 -1.72 -12.08
CA ALA A 186 -8.98 -0.29 -11.87
C ALA A 186 -10.25 0.42 -11.38
N ASP A 187 -11.41 0.11 -11.97
CA ASP A 187 -12.68 0.63 -11.47
C ASP A 187 -12.93 0.16 -10.03
N SER A 188 -12.72 -1.13 -9.73
CA SER A 188 -12.92 -1.66 -8.37
C SER A 188 -12.12 -0.90 -7.31
N PHE A 189 -10.84 -0.60 -7.57
CA PHE A 189 -10.04 0.22 -6.65
C PHE A 189 -10.49 1.68 -6.61
N TYR A 190 -10.86 2.26 -7.76
CA TYR A 190 -11.39 3.61 -7.82
C TYR A 190 -12.68 3.76 -6.99
N GLN A 191 -13.56 2.76 -7.00
CA GLN A 191 -14.77 2.74 -6.18
C GLN A 191 -14.46 2.63 -4.69
N THR A 192 -13.33 2.04 -4.29
CA THR A 192 -12.85 2.14 -2.91
C THR A 192 -12.58 3.59 -2.51
N ILE A 193 -11.82 4.33 -3.34
CA ILE A 193 -11.49 5.75 -3.08
C ILE A 193 -12.78 6.59 -3.04
N ARG A 194 -13.69 6.39 -4.00
CA ARG A 194 -14.98 7.08 -4.01
C ARG A 194 -15.81 6.77 -2.77
N ALA A 195 -15.87 5.51 -2.33
CA ALA A 195 -16.63 5.14 -1.12
C ALA A 195 -16.03 5.77 0.13
N HIS A 196 -14.69 5.88 0.18
CA HIS A 196 -13.99 6.55 1.26
C HIS A 196 -14.37 8.04 1.34
N GLN A 197 -14.38 8.72 0.19
CA GLN A 197 -14.81 10.12 0.07
C GLN A 197 -16.29 10.33 0.39
N LEU A 198 -17.19 9.52 -0.19
CA LEU A 198 -18.63 9.61 0.05
C LEU A 198 -19.00 9.30 1.50
N GLY A 199 -18.23 8.44 2.17
CA GLY A 199 -18.39 8.12 3.58
C GLY A 199 -17.90 9.21 4.53
N GLY A 200 -17.12 10.18 4.03
CA GLY A 200 -16.47 11.19 4.85
C GLY A 200 -15.44 10.60 5.82
N PHE A 201 -14.86 9.44 5.48
CA PHE A 201 -13.86 8.79 6.31
C PHE A 201 -12.56 9.59 6.21
N PHE A 202 -12.18 10.24 7.31
CA PHE A 202 -10.97 11.08 7.34
C PHE A 202 -10.36 11.13 8.74
N ALA A 203 -11.18 11.43 9.75
CA ALA A 203 -10.72 11.75 11.09
C ALA A 203 -11.03 10.69 12.16
N GLY A 204 -11.81 9.66 11.83
CA GLY A 204 -12.09 8.54 12.72
C GLY A 204 -10.86 7.65 12.93
N ALA A 205 -10.83 6.94 14.06
CA ALA A 205 -9.72 6.06 14.43
C ALA A 205 -9.47 4.89 13.45
N HIS A 206 -10.43 4.64 12.56
CA HIS A 206 -10.46 3.53 11.60
C HIS A 206 -10.67 4.02 10.17
N ASP A 207 -10.60 5.32 9.93
CA ASP A 207 -10.98 5.97 8.67
C ASP A 207 -9.83 5.98 7.63
N TYR A 208 -9.01 4.93 7.57
CA TYR A 208 -7.96 4.78 6.56
C TYR A 208 -8.35 3.68 5.57
N ILE A 209 -8.12 3.88 4.26
CA ILE A 209 -8.29 2.81 3.27
C ILE A 209 -7.35 1.66 3.65
N GLU A 210 -7.91 0.47 3.82
CA GLU A 210 -7.15 -0.74 4.11
C GLU A 210 -7.01 -1.59 2.84
N LEU A 211 -5.77 -1.94 2.51
CA LEU A 211 -5.41 -2.89 1.46
C LEU A 211 -4.94 -4.19 2.10
N ILE A 212 -5.34 -5.30 1.51
CA ILE A 212 -4.83 -6.62 1.90
C ILE A 212 -3.91 -7.13 0.81
N LEU A 213 -2.63 -7.21 1.13
CA LEU A 213 -1.59 -7.75 0.26
C LEU A 213 -1.42 -9.25 0.51
N ALA A 214 -1.03 -10.00 -0.50
CA ALA A 214 -0.62 -11.39 -0.34
C ALA A 214 0.55 -11.50 0.64
N THR A 215 0.51 -12.50 1.52
CA THR A 215 1.60 -12.76 2.46
C THR A 215 2.88 -13.18 1.74
N TRP A 216 4.02 -13.03 2.41
CA TRP A 216 5.34 -13.42 1.90
C TRP A 216 6.13 -14.24 2.92
N PRO A 217 7.21 -14.94 2.50
CA PRO A 217 8.05 -15.69 3.43
C PRO A 217 8.64 -14.83 4.55
N GLN A 218 8.96 -15.45 5.69
CA GLN A 218 9.70 -14.79 6.75
C GLN A 218 11.15 -14.52 6.33
N ASN A 219 11.76 -13.46 6.88
CA ASN A 219 13.20 -13.23 6.87
C ASN A 219 13.84 -13.07 5.47
N ILE A 220 13.12 -12.44 4.54
CA ILE A 220 13.60 -12.13 3.18
C ILE A 220 13.76 -10.62 2.91
N PRO A 221 14.41 -9.83 3.79
CA PRO A 221 14.41 -8.36 3.69
C PRO A 221 14.94 -7.82 2.35
N LYS A 222 15.88 -8.54 1.71
CA LYS A 222 16.46 -8.16 0.42
C LYS A 222 15.46 -8.23 -0.74
N GLU A 223 14.47 -9.11 -0.62
CA GLU A 223 13.47 -9.36 -1.66
C GLU A 223 12.24 -8.46 -1.52
N LEU A 224 12.12 -7.70 -0.43
CA LEU A 224 10.95 -6.83 -0.21
C LEU A 224 11.12 -5.48 -0.90
N PRO A 225 10.07 -4.94 -1.55
CA PRO A 225 10.10 -3.65 -2.22
C PRO A 225 9.95 -2.49 -1.21
N ILE A 226 10.71 -2.50 -0.11
CA ILE A 226 10.72 -1.40 0.87
C ILE A 226 11.46 -0.21 0.26
N GLN A 227 10.76 0.92 0.15
CA GLN A 227 11.28 2.17 -0.35
C GLN A 227 11.79 3.09 0.77
N ALA A 228 11.08 3.11 1.90
CA ALA A 228 11.40 3.95 3.04
C ALA A 228 10.91 3.32 4.35
N PHE A 229 11.60 3.62 5.43
CA PHE A 229 10.99 3.64 6.76
C PHE A 229 10.32 4.99 6.97
N PHE A 230 9.30 5.05 7.80
CA PHE A 230 8.62 6.32 8.08
C PHE A 230 8.31 6.47 9.56
N TYR A 231 8.12 7.72 9.97
CA TYR A 231 7.53 8.04 11.26
C TYR A 231 6.55 9.22 11.18
N LEU A 232 5.59 9.22 12.11
CA LEU A 232 4.77 10.37 12.51
C LEU A 232 5.37 11.01 13.75
N GLN A 233 4.87 12.18 14.15
CA GLN A 233 5.31 12.84 15.39
C GLN A 233 5.36 11.87 16.58
N GLY A 234 6.53 11.77 17.23
CA GLY A 234 6.80 10.85 18.34
C GLY A 234 7.30 9.45 17.95
N GLY A 235 7.36 9.09 16.67
CA GLY A 235 7.75 7.76 16.20
C GLY A 235 9.21 7.58 15.72
N LEU A 236 10.04 8.63 15.79
CA LEU A 236 11.39 8.61 15.20
C LEU A 236 12.26 7.46 15.74
N ALA A 237 12.26 7.23 17.05
CA ALA A 237 13.05 6.17 17.66
C ALA A 237 12.70 4.77 17.12
N GLY A 238 11.40 4.52 16.83
CA GLY A 238 10.96 3.27 16.23
C GLY A 238 11.42 3.12 14.77
N ALA A 239 11.32 4.19 13.97
CA ALA A 239 11.83 4.18 12.60
C ALA A 239 13.35 4.01 12.54
N GLN A 240 14.11 4.61 13.46
CA GLN A 240 15.56 4.43 13.58
C GLN A 240 15.94 3.01 13.96
N PHE A 241 15.19 2.39 14.88
CA PHE A 241 15.36 0.98 15.21
C PHE A 241 15.16 0.10 13.97
N ASP A 242 14.04 0.28 13.26
CA ASP A 242 13.69 -0.53 12.08
C ASP A 242 14.69 -0.31 10.93
N GLN A 243 15.15 0.92 10.69
CA GLN A 243 16.19 1.24 9.69
C GLN A 243 17.50 0.52 10.00
N LYS A 244 17.97 0.61 11.25
CA LYS A 244 19.20 -0.07 11.66
C LYS A 244 19.07 -1.58 11.53
N ASP A 245 17.95 -2.14 12.00
CA ASP A 245 17.73 -3.58 11.94
C ASP A 245 17.67 -4.08 10.49
N PHE A 246 17.06 -3.31 9.59
CA PHE A 246 17.02 -3.64 8.16
C PHE A 246 18.39 -3.57 7.51
N PHE A 247 19.19 -2.54 7.80
CA PHE A 247 20.56 -2.43 7.32
C PHE A 247 21.40 -3.63 7.75
N ASP A 248 21.35 -4.00 9.03
CA ASP A 248 22.09 -5.15 9.57
C ASP A 248 21.60 -6.46 8.94
N SER A 249 20.28 -6.64 8.82
CA SER A 249 19.66 -7.86 8.26
C SER A 249 19.88 -8.04 6.76
N THR A 250 20.18 -6.96 6.04
CA THR A 250 20.49 -6.99 4.60
C THR A 250 21.99 -6.99 4.32
N GLY A 251 22.85 -6.86 5.34
CA GLY A 251 24.29 -6.71 5.15
C GLY A 251 24.67 -5.40 4.46
N GLY A 252 23.90 -4.33 4.70
CA GLY A 252 24.27 -2.97 4.32
C GLY A 252 23.34 -2.25 3.34
N LYS A 253 22.12 -2.74 3.08
CA LYS A 253 21.16 -2.01 2.23
C LYS A 253 20.63 -0.81 3.00
N VAL A 254 20.92 0.39 2.52
CA VAL A 254 20.43 1.65 3.09
C VAL A 254 19.03 1.96 2.53
N VAL A 255 18.09 2.23 3.44
CA VAL A 255 16.72 2.65 3.14
C VAL A 255 16.44 3.89 3.99
N PRO A 256 16.02 5.03 3.40
CA PRO A 256 15.86 6.27 4.14
C PRO A 256 14.67 6.23 5.10
N ILE A 257 14.77 7.00 6.19
CA ILE A 257 13.65 7.38 7.04
C ILE A 257 13.03 8.67 6.50
N ILE A 258 11.72 8.68 6.34
CA ILE A 258 10.91 9.83 5.92
C ILE A 258 9.94 10.20 7.04
N LYS A 259 9.96 11.47 7.48
CA LYS A 259 8.91 12.00 8.34
C LYS A 259 7.65 12.23 7.51
N ILE A 260 6.53 11.68 7.97
CA ILE A 260 5.21 11.98 7.42
C ILE A 260 4.49 12.93 8.37
N VAL A 261 4.03 14.06 7.85
CA VAL A 261 3.03 14.91 8.50
C VAL A 261 1.70 14.60 7.85
N LEU A 262 0.81 13.93 8.58
CA LEU A 262 -0.54 13.62 8.10
C LEU A 262 -1.40 14.90 8.06
N PRO A 263 -2.38 14.96 7.14
CA PRO A 263 -3.30 16.09 7.06
C PRO A 263 -4.12 16.21 8.35
N THR A 264 -4.38 17.44 8.78
CA THR A 264 -5.23 17.73 9.96
C THR A 264 -6.64 18.18 9.57
N SER A 265 -6.84 18.46 8.29
CA SER A 265 -8.12 18.80 7.66
C SER A 265 -8.14 18.32 6.21
N LEU A 266 -9.33 18.27 5.59
CA LEU A 266 -9.43 17.95 4.16
C LEU A 266 -8.72 18.99 3.25
N SER A 267 -8.53 20.22 3.72
CA SER A 267 -7.84 21.29 3.00
C SER A 267 -6.32 21.27 3.14
N THR A 268 -5.77 20.47 4.05
CA THR A 268 -4.31 20.30 4.22
C THR A 268 -3.86 19.00 3.59
N ASP A 269 -2.66 19.01 3.02
CA ASP A 269 -2.07 17.85 2.34
C ASP A 269 -1.01 17.19 3.23
N ALA A 270 -0.81 15.89 3.02
CA ALA A 270 0.29 15.17 3.67
C ALA A 270 1.64 15.71 3.19
N GLN A 271 2.63 15.76 4.08
CA GLN A 271 4.00 16.14 3.73
C GLN A 271 4.96 14.99 4.00
N PHE A 272 5.93 14.83 3.09
CA PHE A 272 6.99 13.83 3.16
C PHE A 272 8.32 14.54 3.26
N ILE A 273 8.99 14.42 4.40
CA ILE A 273 10.16 15.23 4.72
C ILE A 273 11.34 14.29 4.98
N TYR A 274 12.42 14.49 4.23
CA TYR A 274 13.70 13.87 4.50
C TYR A 274 14.57 14.79 5.38
N SER A 275 15.23 14.18 6.36
CA SER A 275 16.20 14.84 7.23
C SER A 275 17.41 13.93 7.38
N ALA A 276 18.61 14.44 7.11
CA ALA A 276 19.85 13.69 7.30
C ALA A 276 20.08 13.35 8.79
N ALA A 277 19.60 14.20 9.70
CA ALA A 277 19.72 13.98 11.15
C ALA A 277 18.84 12.83 11.67
N ASP A 278 17.85 12.42 10.89
CA ASP A 278 16.95 11.32 11.28
C ASP A 278 17.57 9.96 11.00
N GLN A 279 18.56 9.90 10.09
CA GLN A 279 19.17 8.66 9.59
C GLN A 279 20.22 8.11 10.56
N VAL A 280 20.27 6.79 10.70
CA VAL A 280 21.27 6.08 11.52
C VAL A 280 22.13 5.10 10.71
N LYS A 281 21.87 4.98 9.39
CA LYS A 281 22.57 4.14 8.42
C LYS A 281 22.55 4.75 7.03
#